data_AF-A0A545SFU4-F1
#
_entry.id   AF-A0A545SFU4-F1
#
_cell.length_a   1.000
_cell.length_b   1.000
_cell.length_c   1.000
_cell.angle_alpha   90.00
_cell.angle_beta   90.00
_cell.angle_gamma   90.00
#
_symmetry.space_group_name_H-M   'P 1'
#
loop_
_entity.id
_entity.type
_entity.pdbx_description
1 polymer ?
#
loop_
_entity_poly.entity_id
_entity_poly.type
_entity_poly.pdbx_seq_one_letter_code
_entity_poly.pdbx_strand_id
1 'polypeptide(L)'
;MKPDKKALLNDGATDGLASRVFVTTLPRNWTMKNFHAFAVSALAMGLMLSPSSQAADMVHGEKLFKESCTTCHGAEMFSRKNRKVNDPSGLKTMVQACATNLSLSWFEDDVDAVTAYMNREFYTFK
;
A
#
# COMPACT_ATOMS: atom_id res chain seq x y z
N MET A 1 -3.48 11.37 50.73
CA MET A 1 -3.58 9.92 51.00
C MET A 1 -2.90 9.18 49.84
N LYS A 2 -1.71 8.62 50.07
CA LYS A 2 -1.04 7.66 49.19
C LYS A 2 -0.67 6.47 50.09
N PRO A 3 -0.87 5.25 49.61
CA PRO A 3 0.10 4.19 49.87
C PRO A 3 0.50 3.50 48.56
N ASP A 4 1.76 3.40 48.14
CA ASP A 4 2.96 2.70 48.65
C ASP A 4 3.19 1.27 48.11
N LYS A 5 4.06 1.23 47.09
CA LYS A 5 5.16 0.28 46.82
C LYS A 5 5.35 -0.88 47.81
N LYS A 6 5.41 -2.10 47.26
CA LYS A 6 6.36 -3.20 47.50
C LYS A 6 5.71 -4.49 46.93
N ALA A 7 6.38 -5.50 46.42
CA ALA A 7 7.73 -5.78 45.97
C ALA A 7 7.68 -7.29 45.62
N LEU A 8 8.49 -7.75 44.66
CA LEU A 8 8.98 -9.14 44.55
C LEU A 8 7.88 -10.17 44.13
N LEU A 9 8.06 -11.04 43.15
CA LEU A 9 9.18 -11.95 42.92
C LEU A 9 9.21 -12.35 41.42
N ASN A 10 10.42 -12.44 40.89
CA ASN A 10 10.77 -12.91 39.55
C ASN A 10 11.72 -14.08 39.77
N ASP A 11 11.18 -15.29 39.83
CA ASP A 11 11.92 -16.47 40.23
C ASP A 11 11.34 -17.68 39.47
N GLY A 12 11.83 -17.91 38.25
CA GLY A 12 11.42 -19.02 37.40
C GLY A 12 12.54 -19.50 36.49
N ALA A 13 13.75 -19.65 37.03
CA ALA A 13 14.78 -20.49 36.44
C ALA A 13 14.40 -21.95 36.72
N THR A 14 14.45 -22.83 35.71
CA THR A 14 15.67 -23.62 35.47
C THR A 14 15.55 -24.59 34.27
N ASP A 15 16.48 -24.38 33.33
CA ASP A 15 17.36 -25.34 32.65
C ASP A 15 16.86 -26.75 32.26
N GLY A 16 16.62 -26.92 30.96
CA GLY A 16 16.73 -28.20 30.26
C GLY A 16 18.10 -28.32 29.56
N LEU A 17 19.16 -28.59 30.32
CA LEU A 17 20.42 -29.11 29.78
C LEU A 17 20.26 -30.63 29.55
N ALA A 18 20.59 -31.09 28.34
CA ALA A 18 21.71 -32.01 28.10
C ALA A 18 21.46 -32.88 26.86
N SER A 19 22.06 -32.44 25.76
CA SER A 19 22.57 -33.30 24.70
C SER A 19 23.38 -34.46 25.25
N ARG A 20 23.05 -35.71 24.87
CA ARG A 20 24.02 -36.80 24.68
C ARG A 20 23.59 -37.75 23.56
N VAL A 21 24.10 -37.45 22.37
CA VAL A 21 24.82 -38.37 21.47
C VAL A 21 24.28 -39.81 21.43
N PHE A 22 23.51 -40.10 20.39
CA PHE A 22 23.53 -41.41 19.75
C PHE A 22 24.02 -41.23 18.31
N VAL A 23 25.34 -41.13 18.17
CA VAL A 23 26.03 -41.38 16.91
C VAL A 23 26.36 -42.86 16.89
N THR A 24 25.62 -43.64 16.10
CA THR A 24 26.15 -44.86 15.49
C THR A 24 25.48 -45.10 14.12
N THR A 25 26.31 -44.93 13.09
CA THR A 25 26.31 -45.64 11.80
C THR A 25 25.10 -45.47 10.88
N LEU A 26 25.20 -44.49 9.95
CA LEU A 26 24.55 -44.60 8.65
C LEU A 26 25.62 -44.75 7.53
N PRO A 27 25.35 -45.61 6.54
CA PRO A 27 26.37 -46.19 5.66
C PRO A 27 26.99 -45.20 4.67
N ARG A 28 28.30 -45.35 4.56
CA ARG A 28 29.24 -44.65 3.69
C ARG A 28 29.23 -45.25 2.28
N ASN A 29 28.16 -45.05 1.51
CA ASN A 29 28.11 -45.27 0.04
C ASN A 29 26.68 -45.12 -0.54
N TRP A 30 26.06 -43.94 -0.46
CA TRP A 30 24.94 -43.62 -1.37
C TRP A 30 25.43 -42.62 -2.42
N THR A 31 25.95 -43.23 -3.48
CA THR A 31 26.30 -42.62 -4.73
C THR A 31 25.10 -41.88 -5.34
N MET A 32 25.34 -40.64 -5.74
CA MET A 32 24.82 -40.04 -6.98
C MET A 32 23.33 -40.29 -7.27
N LYS A 33 22.42 -39.48 -6.70
CA LYS A 33 21.04 -39.28 -7.18
C LYS A 33 20.34 -38.29 -6.25
N ASN A 34 20.77 -37.03 -6.18
CA ASN A 34 19.99 -35.94 -5.56
C ASN A 34 20.53 -34.58 -6.00
N PHE A 35 20.77 -34.42 -7.31
CA PHE A 35 21.02 -33.14 -7.96
C PHE A 35 19.73 -32.35 -8.24
N HIS A 36 18.57 -32.80 -7.74
CA HIS A 36 17.25 -32.19 -7.99
C HIS A 36 16.76 -31.28 -6.85
N ALA A 37 17.61 -30.94 -5.89
CA ALA A 37 17.18 -30.14 -4.73
C ALA A 37 17.36 -28.61 -4.91
N PHE A 38 17.85 -28.12 -6.05
CA PHE A 38 18.08 -26.67 -6.27
C PHE A 38 17.25 -26.03 -7.39
N ALA A 39 16.48 -26.79 -8.18
CA ALA A 39 15.80 -26.23 -9.36
C ALA A 39 14.37 -25.71 -9.10
N VAL A 40 13.75 -26.00 -7.96
CA VAL A 40 12.31 -25.69 -7.73
C VAL A 40 12.09 -24.33 -7.04
N SER A 41 13.13 -23.66 -6.55
CA SER A 41 12.98 -22.42 -5.76
C SER A 41 12.94 -21.10 -6.57
N ALA A 42 13.04 -21.14 -7.90
CA ALA A 42 13.17 -19.91 -8.72
C ALA A 42 11.92 -19.48 -9.50
N LEU A 43 10.79 -20.19 -9.39
CA LEU A 43 9.63 -20.02 -10.29
C LEU A 43 8.36 -19.43 -9.64
N ALA A 44 8.48 -18.73 -8.50
CA ALA A 44 7.32 -18.17 -7.79
C ALA A 44 7.33 -16.63 -7.69
N MET A 45 8.16 -15.94 -8.47
CA MET A 45 8.20 -14.45 -8.53
C MET A 45 7.55 -13.93 -9.82
N GLY A 46 6.42 -14.52 -10.20
CA GLY A 46 5.67 -14.13 -11.39
C GLY A 46 4.68 -13.01 -11.10
N LEU A 47 5.14 -11.76 -11.31
CA LEU A 47 4.35 -10.63 -11.80
C LEU A 47 2.97 -10.39 -11.16
N MET A 48 2.93 -9.55 -10.13
CA MET A 48 1.73 -8.77 -9.79
C MET A 48 1.64 -7.56 -10.74
N LEU A 49 1.38 -7.79 -12.03
CA LEU A 49 0.94 -6.70 -12.90
C LEU A 49 -0.57 -6.56 -12.72
N SER A 50 -0.98 -5.68 -11.81
CA SER A 50 -2.37 -5.25 -11.73
C SER A 50 -2.69 -4.40 -12.97
N PRO A 51 -3.61 -4.83 -13.86
CA PRO A 51 -4.03 -3.99 -14.96
C PRO A 51 -4.88 -2.84 -14.38
N SER A 52 -4.34 -1.62 -14.42
CA SER A 52 -5.14 -0.40 -14.22
C SER A 52 -6.03 -0.22 -15.45
N SER A 53 -7.31 -0.53 -15.30
CA SER A 53 -8.28 -0.26 -16.36
C SER A 53 -8.70 1.21 -16.27
N GLN A 54 -8.36 2.00 -17.30
CA GLN A 54 -8.71 3.42 -17.39
C GLN A 54 -10.20 3.67 -17.09
N ALA A 55 -11.10 2.79 -17.55
CA ALA A 55 -12.53 2.94 -17.26
C ALA A 55 -12.87 2.81 -15.77
N ALA A 56 -12.23 1.89 -15.04
CA ALA A 56 -12.41 1.77 -13.59
C ALA A 56 -11.83 2.98 -12.85
N ASP A 57 -10.67 3.47 -13.28
CA ASP A 57 -10.04 4.66 -12.69
C ASP A 57 -10.93 5.89 -12.84
N MET A 58 -11.60 6.04 -13.99
CA MET A 58 -12.55 7.14 -14.21
C MET A 58 -13.79 7.04 -13.31
N VAL A 59 -14.34 5.85 -13.10
CA VAL A 59 -15.49 5.63 -12.21
C VAL A 59 -15.10 5.85 -10.74
N HIS A 60 -13.91 5.38 -10.36
CA HIS A 60 -13.35 5.57 -9.03
C HIS A 60 -13.09 7.05 -8.73
N GLY A 61 -12.45 7.77 -9.67
CA GLY A 61 -12.22 9.20 -9.57
C GLY A 61 -13.51 10.01 -9.49
N GLU A 62 -14.53 9.65 -10.26
CA GLU A 62 -15.87 10.27 -10.17
C GLU A 62 -16.48 10.11 -8.77
N LYS A 63 -16.40 8.90 -8.20
CA LYS A 63 -16.93 8.62 -6.87
C LYS A 63 -16.23 9.48 -5.81
N LEU A 64 -14.90 9.44 -5.80
CA LEU A 64 -14.09 10.22 -4.86
C LEU A 64 -14.34 11.74 -4.98
N PHE A 65 -14.48 12.24 -6.22
CA PHE A 65 -14.82 13.62 -6.49
C PHE A 65 -16.17 14.01 -5.88
N LYS A 66 -17.20 13.18 -6.05
CA LYS A 66 -18.55 13.43 -5.48
C LYS A 66 -18.56 13.35 -3.95
N GLU A 67 -17.77 12.45 -3.37
CA GLU A 67 -17.72 12.30 -1.91
C GLU A 67 -16.96 13.43 -1.21
N SER A 68 -15.93 13.99 -1.88
CA SER A 68 -15.01 14.94 -1.24
C SER A 68 -15.15 16.36 -1.77
N CYS A 69 -15.11 16.56 -3.08
CA CYS A 69 -15.02 17.88 -3.69
C CYS A 69 -16.38 18.61 -3.68
N THR A 70 -17.47 17.89 -3.93
CA THR A 70 -18.81 18.49 -4.02
C THR A 70 -19.45 18.81 -2.68
N THR A 71 -18.83 18.38 -1.58
CA THR A 71 -19.28 18.71 -0.22
C THR A 71 -19.16 20.21 0.07
N CYS A 72 -18.19 20.88 -0.55
CA CYS A 72 -17.93 22.32 -0.34
C CYS A 72 -17.99 23.15 -1.64
N HIS A 73 -17.86 22.52 -2.81
CA HIS A 73 -17.80 23.22 -4.10
C HIS A 73 -18.92 22.77 -5.04
N GLY A 74 -19.58 23.74 -5.69
CA GLY A 74 -20.45 23.44 -6.82
C GLY A 74 -19.66 23.19 -8.12
N ALA A 75 -20.28 22.52 -9.08
CA ALA A 75 -19.67 22.21 -10.38
C ALA A 75 -19.25 23.48 -11.15
N GLU A 76 -19.94 24.60 -10.92
CA GLU A 76 -19.61 25.91 -11.49
C GLU A 76 -18.27 26.47 -11.01
N MET A 77 -17.65 25.90 -9.98
CA MET A 77 -16.30 26.29 -9.53
C MET A 77 -15.22 25.78 -10.47
N PHE A 78 -15.37 24.55 -10.96
CA PHE A 78 -14.37 23.87 -11.81
C PHE A 78 -14.47 24.28 -13.29
N SER A 79 -15.63 24.76 -13.74
CA SER A 79 -15.87 25.19 -15.13
C SER A 79 -15.64 26.68 -15.40
N ARG A 80 -15.15 27.46 -14.42
CA ARG A 80 -14.95 28.91 -14.58
C ARG A 80 -13.86 29.22 -15.59
N LYS A 81 -14.08 30.27 -16.40
CA LYS A 81 -13.09 30.77 -17.37
C LYS A 81 -11.83 31.34 -16.73
N ASN A 82 -11.96 32.00 -15.57
CA ASN A 82 -10.84 32.59 -14.85
C ASN A 82 -10.20 31.61 -13.85
N ARG A 83 -9.82 30.43 -14.34
CA ARG A 83 -9.19 29.38 -13.53
C ARG A 83 -7.67 29.55 -13.49
N LYS A 84 -7.08 29.31 -12.33
CA LYS A 84 -5.62 29.44 -12.11
C LYS A 84 -4.82 28.23 -12.62
N VAL A 85 -5.46 27.06 -12.66
CA VAL A 85 -4.86 25.80 -13.11
C VAL A 85 -5.01 25.72 -14.63
N ASN A 86 -3.88 25.62 -15.34
CA ASN A 86 -3.81 25.69 -16.81
C ASN A 86 -3.20 24.45 -17.47
N ASP A 87 -2.80 23.45 -16.68
CA ASP A 87 -2.15 22.24 -17.16
C ASP A 87 -2.47 21.03 -16.25
N PRO A 88 -2.26 19.79 -16.73
CA PRO A 88 -2.56 18.58 -15.96
C PRO A 88 -1.79 18.47 -14.65
N SER A 89 -0.53 18.93 -14.61
CA SER A 89 0.31 18.82 -13.42
C SER A 89 -0.13 19.77 -12.31
N GLY A 90 -0.55 20.99 -12.69
CA GLY A 90 -1.18 21.94 -11.79
C GLY A 90 -2.51 21.41 -11.25
N LEU A 91 -3.28 20.67 -12.05
CA LEU A 91 -4.52 20.05 -11.61
C LEU A 91 -4.25 18.95 -10.58
N LYS A 92 -3.31 18.05 -10.86
CA LYS A 92 -2.89 17.02 -9.90
C LYS A 92 -2.46 17.65 -8.57
N THR A 93 -1.64 18.71 -8.64
CA THR A 93 -1.17 19.44 -7.45
C THR A 93 -2.32 20.03 -6.64
N MET A 94 -3.34 20.59 -7.31
CA MET A 94 -4.53 21.11 -6.65
C MET A 94 -5.33 19.99 -5.95
N VAL A 95 -5.49 18.83 -6.60
CA VAL A 95 -6.17 17.66 -6.02
C VAL A 95 -5.40 17.11 -4.82
N GLN A 96 -4.08 16.96 -4.94
CA GLN A 96 -3.19 16.55 -3.84
C GLN A 96 -3.30 17.49 -2.64
N ALA A 97 -3.31 18.80 -2.90
CA ALA A 97 -3.43 19.81 -1.86
C ALA A 97 -4.80 19.72 -1.16
N CYS A 98 -5.88 19.49 -1.91
CA CYS A 98 -7.21 19.26 -1.33
C CYS A 98 -7.21 18.02 -0.43
N ALA A 99 -6.71 16.89 -0.93
CA ALA A 99 -6.62 15.65 -0.16
C ALA A 99 -5.81 15.82 1.13
N THR A 100 -4.67 16.50 1.04
CA THR A 100 -3.80 16.76 2.20
C THR A 100 -4.48 17.68 3.23
N ASN A 101 -5.09 18.78 2.78
CA ASN A 101 -5.76 19.73 3.67
C ASN A 101 -6.95 19.12 4.40
N LEU A 102 -7.64 18.17 3.75
CA LEU A 102 -8.74 17.41 4.34
C LEU A 102 -8.26 16.14 5.07
N SER A 103 -6.95 15.87 5.09
CA SER A 103 -6.36 14.64 5.65
C SER A 103 -7.01 13.36 5.12
N LEU A 104 -7.38 13.35 3.83
CA LEU A 104 -7.91 12.18 3.16
C LEU A 104 -6.80 11.14 3.06
N SER A 105 -7.13 9.88 3.32
CA SER A 105 -6.20 8.75 3.15
C SER A 105 -6.10 8.32 1.68
N TRP A 106 -5.97 9.29 0.78
CA TRP A 106 -5.82 9.05 -0.66
C TRP A 106 -4.37 8.72 -0.97
N PHE A 107 -4.19 7.69 -1.79
CA PHE A 107 -2.91 7.36 -2.40
C PHE A 107 -2.75 8.08 -3.75
N GLU A 108 -1.57 7.97 -4.36
CA GLU A 108 -1.31 8.60 -5.67
C GLU A 108 -2.32 8.17 -6.75
N ASP A 109 -2.71 6.89 -6.77
CA ASP A 109 -3.69 6.38 -7.73
C ASP A 109 -5.08 7.03 -7.55
N ASP A 110 -5.48 7.32 -6.32
CA ASP A 110 -6.74 8.03 -6.04
C ASP A 110 -6.69 9.46 -6.55
N VAL A 111 -5.57 10.15 -6.30
CA VAL A 111 -5.34 11.51 -6.79
C VAL A 111 -5.32 11.52 -8.32
N ASP A 112 -4.67 10.56 -8.95
CA ASP A 112 -4.60 10.43 -10.40
C ASP A 112 -5.96 10.13 -11.01
N ALA A 113 -6.75 9.24 -10.40
CA ALA A 113 -8.12 8.94 -10.81
C ALA A 113 -9.02 10.18 -10.76
N VAL A 114 -8.99 10.93 -9.65
CA VAL A 114 -9.76 12.17 -9.50
C VAL A 114 -9.28 13.25 -10.48
N THR A 115 -7.96 13.38 -10.66
CA THR A 115 -7.37 14.32 -11.62
C THR A 115 -7.79 14.00 -13.05
N ALA A 116 -7.77 12.73 -13.44
CA ALA A 116 -8.20 12.27 -14.75
C ALA A 116 -9.69 12.54 -14.99
N TYR A 117 -10.54 12.23 -13.99
CA TYR A 117 -11.97 12.56 -14.01
C TYR A 117 -12.21 14.06 -14.20
N MET A 118 -11.59 14.89 -13.35
CA MET A 118 -11.72 16.35 -13.42
C MET A 118 -11.19 16.91 -14.75
N ASN A 119 -10.09 16.36 -15.25
CA ASN A 119 -9.55 16.78 -16.53
C ASN A 119 -10.53 16.50 -17.66
N ARG A 120 -11.10 15.29 -17.72
CA ARG A 120 -12.10 14.94 -18.73
C ARG A 120 -13.33 15.86 -18.66
N GLU A 121 -13.87 16.06 -17.46
CA GLU A 121 -15.17 16.71 -17.27
C GLU A 121 -15.11 18.24 -17.35
N PHE A 122 -14.05 18.87 -16.83
CA PHE A 122 -14.04 20.32 -16.63
C PHE A 122 -12.90 21.06 -17.35
N TYR A 123 -11.72 20.44 -17.49
CA TYR A 123 -10.53 21.16 -17.95
C TYR A 123 -10.16 20.89 -19.42
N THR A 124 -10.28 19.64 -19.86
CA THR A 124 -9.98 19.15 -21.21
C THR A 124 -8.57 19.50 -21.67
N PHE A 125 -7.59 19.34 -20.78
CA PHE A 125 -6.17 19.44 -21.13
C PHE A 125 -5.78 18.33 -22.12
N LYS A 126 -4.81 18.66 -23.00
CA LYS A 126 -4.26 17.74 -24.00
C LYS A 126 -3.06 16.97 -23.47
#